data_AF-A0A9D9Z1H3-F1
#
_entry.id   AF-A0A9D9Z1H3-F1
#
_cell.length_a   1.000
_cell.length_b   1.000
_cell.length_c   1.000
_cell.angle_alpha   90.00
_cell.angle_beta   90.00
_cell.angle_gamma   90.00
#
_symmetry.space_group_name_H-M   'P 1'
#
loop_
_entity.id
_entity.type
_entity.pdbx_description
1 polymer ?
#
loop_
_entity_poly.entity_id
_entity_poly.type
_entity_poly.pdbx_seq_one_letter_code
_entity_poly.pdbx_strand_id
1 'polypeptide(L)'
;MGLSKNDLKLVPEQMSPLDCYTRIYNWHKKHGKDRLKEVYKQENSYSKNYLRLLEKLPEPDKASSEDMDFIFSESLTMLMEWAYHEQDEYSIKMAAYAQFALNKKYGGFGTEEFYKSKKNSKLFNEFDHSK
;
A
#
# COMPACT_ATOMS: atom_id res chain seq x y z
N MET A 1 -11.83 -5.38 -12.27
CA MET A 1 -11.15 -6.16 -11.22
C MET A 1 -11.11 -5.28 -9.99
N GLY A 2 -11.53 -5.80 -8.84
CA GLY A 2 -11.61 -5.03 -7.60
C GLY A 2 -11.88 -5.96 -6.43
N LEU A 3 -11.70 -5.46 -5.22
CA LEU A 3 -12.04 -6.22 -4.02
C LEU A 3 -13.55 -6.50 -3.98
N SER A 4 -13.90 -7.74 -3.64
CA SER A 4 -15.27 -8.06 -3.27
C SER A 4 -15.56 -7.56 -1.85
N LYS A 5 -16.84 -7.43 -1.51
CA LYS A 5 -17.25 -7.14 -0.11
C LYS A 5 -16.74 -8.20 0.86
N ASN A 6 -16.55 -9.44 0.42
CA ASN A 6 -16.04 -10.52 1.24
C ASN A 6 -14.55 -10.35 1.53
N ASP A 7 -13.76 -9.82 0.58
CA ASP A 7 -12.33 -9.56 0.80
C ASP A 7 -12.11 -8.53 1.93
N LEU A 8 -12.94 -7.49 1.99
CA LEU A 8 -12.83 -6.47 3.03
C LEU A 8 -13.25 -6.98 4.41
N LYS A 9 -14.22 -7.91 4.48
CA LYS A 9 -14.67 -8.53 5.74
C LYS A 9 -13.63 -9.44 6.39
N LEU A 10 -12.61 -9.86 5.64
CA LEU A 10 -11.52 -10.65 6.20
C LEU A 10 -10.58 -9.80 7.06
N VAL A 11 -10.53 -8.49 6.85
CA VAL A 11 -9.77 -7.58 7.71
C VAL A 11 -10.49 -7.42 9.06
N PRO A 12 -9.87 -7.80 10.20
CA PRO A 12 -10.50 -7.65 11.51
C PRO A 12 -10.87 -6.19 11.81
N GLU A 13 -12.11 -5.95 12.23
CA GLU A 13 -12.68 -4.60 12.41
C GLU A 13 -11.89 -3.74 13.42
N GLN A 14 -11.28 -4.38 14.41
CA GLN A 14 -10.47 -3.73 15.44
C GLN A 14 -9.11 -3.21 14.93
N MET A 15 -8.64 -3.64 13.75
CA MET A 15 -7.35 -3.20 13.22
C MET A 15 -7.32 -1.69 13.04
N SER A 16 -6.24 -1.06 13.49
CA SER A 16 -5.94 0.33 13.23
C SER A 16 -5.32 0.50 11.84
N PRO A 17 -5.29 1.74 11.30
CA PRO A 17 -4.52 2.03 10.09
C PRO A 17 -3.05 1.61 10.21
N LEU A 18 -2.44 1.78 11.40
CA LEU A 18 -1.07 1.35 11.64
C LEU A 18 -0.91 -0.17 11.53
N ASP A 19 -1.88 -0.95 12.01
CA ASP A 19 -1.85 -2.42 11.86
C ASP A 19 -1.94 -2.82 10.38
N CYS A 20 -2.84 -2.18 9.62
CA CYS A 20 -2.95 -2.41 8.17
C CYS A 20 -1.65 -2.04 7.44
N TYR A 21 -1.05 -0.90 7.78
CA TYR A 21 0.24 -0.49 7.24
C TYR A 21 1.33 -1.51 7.56
N THR A 22 1.37 -1.99 8.80
CA THR A 22 2.35 -2.98 9.25
C THR A 22 2.24 -4.28 8.45
N ARG A 23 1.01 -4.73 8.13
CA ARG A 23 0.79 -5.91 7.27
C ARG A 23 1.34 -5.71 5.87
N ILE A 24 1.00 -4.60 5.23
CA ILE A 24 1.46 -4.24 3.88
C ILE A 24 2.99 -4.13 3.86
N TYR A 25 3.56 -3.41 4.83
CA TYR A 25 5.00 -3.23 5.00
C TYR A 25 5.71 -4.59 5.10
N ASN A 26 5.30 -5.43 6.06
CA ASN A 26 5.94 -6.71 6.30
C ASN A 26 5.87 -7.63 5.07
N TRP A 27 4.71 -7.68 4.40
CA TRP A 27 4.57 -8.49 3.19
C TRP A 27 5.52 -8.03 2.09
N HIS A 28 5.55 -6.73 1.79
CA HIS A 28 6.42 -6.20 0.75
C HIS A 28 7.91 -6.33 1.08
N LYS A 29 8.31 -6.10 2.34
CA LYS A 29 9.71 -6.25 2.76
C LYS A 29 10.18 -7.71 2.70
N LYS A 30 9.30 -8.66 3.02
CA LYS A 30 9.63 -10.08 3.03
C LYS A 30 9.56 -10.73 1.65
N HIS A 31 8.55 -10.37 0.84
CA HIS A 31 8.22 -11.09 -0.40
C HIS A 31 8.32 -10.22 -1.66
N GLY A 32 8.22 -8.90 -1.52
CA GLY A 32 8.01 -7.98 -2.63
C GLY A 32 9.05 -8.08 -3.75
N LYS A 33 10.34 -8.12 -3.40
CA LYS A 33 11.43 -8.20 -4.39
C LYS A 33 11.40 -9.48 -5.21
N ASP A 34 11.17 -10.62 -4.58
CA ASP A 34 11.21 -11.91 -5.28
C ASP A 34 9.93 -12.15 -6.07
N ARG A 35 8.76 -11.82 -5.51
CA ARG A 35 7.48 -11.87 -6.22
C ARG A 35 7.44 -10.94 -7.43
N LEU A 36 8.02 -9.74 -7.32
CA LEU A 36 8.12 -8.81 -8.45
C LEU A 36 8.90 -9.41 -9.63
N LYS A 37 10.00 -10.13 -9.36
CA LYS A 37 10.79 -10.80 -10.42
C LYS A 37 9.99 -11.88 -11.12
N GLU A 38 9.17 -12.64 -10.38
CA GLU A 38 8.30 -13.67 -10.96
C GLU A 38 7.23 -13.06 -11.88
N VAL A 39 6.65 -11.92 -11.46
CA VAL A 39 5.61 -11.22 -12.22
C VAL A 39 6.17 -10.56 -13.48
N TYR A 40 7.25 -9.77 -13.35
CA TYR A 40 7.74 -8.93 -14.46
C TYR A 40 8.83 -9.58 -15.31
N LYS A 41 9.45 -10.68 -14.85
CA LYS A 41 10.52 -11.50 -15.50
C LYS A 41 11.79 -10.76 -15.94
N GLN A 42 11.70 -9.46 -16.19
CA GLN A 42 12.78 -8.55 -16.61
C GLN A 42 12.63 -7.23 -15.88
N GLU A 43 13.76 -6.62 -15.55
CA GLU A 43 13.81 -5.34 -14.87
C GLU A 43 13.43 -4.21 -15.84
N ASN A 44 12.36 -3.48 -15.53
CA ASN A 44 11.90 -2.30 -16.26
C ASN A 44 11.84 -1.07 -15.33
N SER A 45 11.55 0.11 -15.88
CA SER A 45 11.48 1.36 -15.11
C SER A 45 10.48 1.29 -13.94
N TYR A 46 9.34 0.63 -14.15
CA TYR A 46 8.33 0.41 -13.09
C TYR A 46 8.91 -0.41 -11.94
N SER A 47 9.53 -1.56 -12.23
CA SER A 47 10.14 -2.42 -11.21
C SER A 47 11.25 -1.71 -10.43
N LYS A 48 12.06 -0.86 -11.10
CA LYS A 48 13.08 -0.04 -10.44
C LYS A 48 12.49 0.97 -9.48
N ASN A 49 11.42 1.66 -9.89
CA ASN A 49 10.74 2.64 -9.03
C ASN A 49 10.06 1.98 -7.83
N TYR A 50 9.45 0.81 -8.01
CA TYR A 50 8.91 0.03 -6.90
C TYR A 50 10.02 -0.41 -5.92
N LEU A 51 11.15 -0.93 -6.40
CA LEU A 51 12.26 -1.33 -5.53
C LEU A 51 12.83 -0.14 -4.76
N ARG A 52 12.96 1.02 -5.41
CA ARG A 52 13.36 2.27 -4.74
C ARG A 52 12.35 2.70 -3.67
N LEU A 53 11.05 2.55 -3.93
CA LEU A 53 10.01 2.79 -2.92
C LEU A 53 10.16 1.83 -1.73
N LEU A 54 10.44 0.54 -1.96
CA LEU A 54 10.67 -0.43 -0.88
C LEU A 54 11.87 -0.09 0.01
N GLU A 55 12.92 0.48 -0.56
CA GLU A 55 14.09 0.93 0.18
C GLU A 55 13.77 2.15 1.07
N LYS A 56 12.81 2.97 0.66
CA LYS A 56 12.40 4.21 1.33
C LYS A 56 11.20 4.05 2.26
N LEU A 57 10.53 2.89 2.25
CA LEU A 57 9.42 2.58 3.13
C LEU A 57 9.82 2.84 4.60
N PRO A 58 9.12 3.73 5.33
CA PRO A 58 9.39 3.92 6.74
C PRO A 58 9.03 2.66 7.53
N GLU A 59 9.81 2.33 8.56
CA GLU A 59 9.42 1.30 9.53
C GLU A 59 8.08 1.69 10.18
N PRO A 60 7.21 0.74 10.55
CA PRO A 60 5.89 1.05 11.11
C PRO A 60 5.90 2.00 12.32
N ASP A 61 6.90 1.90 13.20
CA ASP A 61 7.07 2.76 14.38
C ASP A 61 7.53 4.19 14.04
N LYS A 62 7.97 4.43 12.80
CA LYS A 62 8.50 5.71 12.30
C LYS A 62 7.66 6.29 11.16
N ALA A 63 6.63 5.59 10.71
CA ALA A 63 5.75 6.02 9.65
C ALA A 63 4.81 7.12 10.16
N SER A 64 4.77 8.26 9.46
CA SER A 64 3.75 9.27 9.74
C SER A 64 2.38 8.83 9.19
N SER A 65 1.32 9.50 9.62
CA SER A 65 -0.02 9.25 9.09
C SER A 65 -0.09 9.44 7.57
N GLU A 66 0.56 10.49 7.07
CA GLU A 66 0.65 10.86 5.66
C GLU A 66 1.43 9.82 4.86
N ASP A 67 2.54 9.30 5.41
CA ASP A 67 3.33 8.24 4.79
C ASP A 67 2.53 6.95 4.63
N MET A 68 1.75 6.58 5.65
CA MET A 68 0.86 5.43 5.58
C MET A 68 -0.22 5.62 4.50
N ASP A 69 -0.83 6.81 4.44
CA ASP A 69 -1.84 7.13 3.42
C ASP A 69 -1.29 7.09 2.00
N PHE A 70 -0.04 7.55 1.82
CA PHE A 70 0.66 7.41 0.55
C PHE A 70 0.80 5.94 0.16
N ILE A 71 1.24 5.08 1.08
CA ILE A 71 1.43 3.64 0.79
C ILE A 71 0.10 2.91 0.58
N PHE A 72 -0.97 3.27 1.29
CA PHE A 72 -2.30 2.74 1.00
C PHE A 72 -2.73 3.09 -0.41
N SER A 73 -2.48 4.33 -0.86
CA SER A 73 -2.72 4.70 -2.25
C SER A 73 -1.90 3.86 -3.23
N GLU A 74 -0.60 3.70 -2.98
CA GLU A 74 0.26 2.92 -3.88
C GLU A 74 -0.11 1.42 -3.91
N SER A 75 -0.71 0.90 -2.82
CA SER A 75 -1.21 -0.49 -2.75
C SER A 75 -2.50 -0.69 -3.54
N LEU A 76 -3.29 0.38 -3.70
CA LEU A 76 -4.52 0.37 -4.48
C LEU A 76 -4.28 0.73 -5.96
N THR A 77 -3.21 1.47 -6.25
CA THR A 77 -2.93 2.08 -7.56
C THR A 77 -1.42 2.26 -7.76
N MET A 78 -0.91 2.36 -8.98
CA MET A 78 0.49 2.77 -9.24
C MET A 78 1.53 1.73 -8.79
N LEU A 79 2.52 2.09 -7.95
CA LEU A 79 3.76 1.29 -7.81
C LEU A 79 3.60 -0.03 -7.05
N MET A 80 2.60 -0.18 -6.19
CA MET A 80 2.35 -1.44 -5.46
C MET A 80 1.07 -2.16 -5.92
N GLU A 81 0.36 -1.61 -6.92
CA GLU A 81 -0.87 -2.20 -7.49
C GLU A 81 -0.64 -3.59 -8.08
N TRP A 82 0.57 -3.89 -8.56
CA TRP A 82 0.87 -5.24 -9.05
C TRP A 82 0.63 -6.32 -7.98
N ALA A 83 0.73 -5.97 -6.69
CA ALA A 83 0.49 -6.85 -5.56
C ALA A 83 -0.95 -6.76 -5.01
N TYR A 84 -1.87 -6.08 -5.70
CA TYR A 84 -3.24 -5.81 -5.25
C TYR A 84 -3.97 -7.08 -4.75
N HIS A 85 -3.77 -8.19 -5.46
CA HIS A 85 -4.39 -9.49 -5.14
C HIS A 85 -3.46 -10.47 -4.40
N GLU A 86 -2.22 -10.08 -4.12
CA GLU A 86 -1.32 -10.88 -3.30
C GLU A 86 -1.82 -10.89 -1.84
N GLN A 87 -1.56 -12.01 -1.15
CA GLN A 87 -2.08 -12.28 0.18
C GLN A 87 -0.94 -12.55 1.17
N ASP A 88 -1.18 -12.21 2.43
CA ASP A 88 -0.36 -12.64 3.55
C ASP A 88 -0.76 -14.02 4.09
N GLU A 89 -0.14 -14.45 5.19
CA GLU A 89 -0.44 -15.74 5.82
C GLU A 89 -1.87 -15.86 6.38
N TYR A 90 -2.62 -14.76 6.50
CA TYR A 90 -4.02 -14.75 6.90
C TYR A 90 -4.97 -14.79 5.72
N SER A 91 -4.44 -14.97 4.49
CA SER A 91 -5.20 -14.94 3.25
C SER A 91 -5.86 -13.58 2.97
N ILE A 92 -5.36 -12.49 3.56
CA ILE A 92 -5.89 -11.15 3.38
C ILE A 92 -5.09 -10.45 2.29
N LYS A 93 -5.80 -9.87 1.32
CA LYS A 93 -5.21 -9.17 0.18
C LYS A 93 -4.57 -7.86 0.62
N MET A 94 -3.42 -7.49 0.03
CA MET A 94 -2.74 -6.22 0.34
C MET A 94 -3.64 -5.00 0.11
N ALA A 95 -4.39 -5.00 -1.00
CA ALA A 95 -5.36 -3.95 -1.28
C ALA A 95 -6.50 -3.90 -0.25
N ALA A 96 -6.87 -5.02 0.39
CA ALA A 96 -7.94 -5.04 1.39
C ALA A 96 -7.53 -4.28 2.65
N TYR A 97 -6.29 -4.45 3.12
CA TYR A 97 -5.74 -3.65 4.22
C TYR A 97 -5.74 -2.16 3.90
N ALA A 98 -5.29 -1.77 2.70
CA ALA A 98 -5.23 -0.38 2.27
C ALA A 98 -6.63 0.26 2.18
N GLN A 99 -7.57 -0.42 1.48
CA GLN A 99 -8.94 0.05 1.34
C GLN A 99 -9.63 0.16 2.72
N PHE A 100 -9.46 -0.83 3.59
CA PHE A 100 -10.02 -0.82 4.94
C PHE A 100 -9.50 0.37 5.74
N ALA A 101 -8.18 0.60 5.74
CA ALA A 101 -7.56 1.70 6.49
C ALA A 101 -8.08 3.07 6.02
N LEU A 102 -8.18 3.29 4.71
CA LEU A 102 -8.68 4.55 4.15
C LEU A 102 -10.17 4.74 4.40
N ASN A 103 -10.98 3.69 4.29
CA ASN A 103 -12.40 3.75 4.66
C ASN A 103 -12.56 4.12 6.15
N LYS A 104 -11.72 3.54 7.02
CA LYS A 104 -11.76 3.81 8.47
C LYS A 104 -11.33 5.24 8.82
N LYS A 105 -10.33 5.80 8.13
CA LYS A 105 -9.83 7.15 8.41
C LYS A 105 -10.66 8.25 7.75
N TYR A 106 -11.09 8.05 6.52
CA TYR A 106 -11.61 9.12 5.65
C TYR A 106 -13.01 8.84 5.10
N GLY A 107 -13.61 7.69 5.41
CA GLY A 107 -14.88 7.27 4.83
C GLY A 107 -14.78 6.76 3.39
N GLY A 108 -13.58 6.77 2.79
CA GLY A 108 -13.36 6.23 1.44
C GLY A 108 -12.01 6.57 0.83
N PHE A 109 -11.68 5.86 -0.25
CA PHE A 109 -10.60 6.26 -1.15
C PHE A 109 -11.06 7.43 -2.03
N GLY A 110 -10.22 8.44 -2.18
CA GLY A 110 -10.47 9.57 -3.08
C GLY A 110 -11.19 10.77 -2.45
N THR A 111 -11.31 10.84 -1.13
CA THR A 111 -11.79 12.06 -0.46
C THR A 111 -10.74 13.17 -0.51
N GLU A 112 -11.17 14.43 -0.40
CA GLU A 112 -10.28 15.58 -0.42
C GLU A 112 -9.29 15.56 0.75
N GLU A 113 -9.75 15.16 1.94
CA GLU A 113 -8.93 15.02 3.13
C GLU A 113 -7.82 13.98 2.95
N PHE A 114 -8.15 12.83 2.34
CA PHE A 114 -7.18 11.81 2.00
C PHE A 114 -6.14 12.34 1.00
N TYR A 115 -6.56 13.01 -0.07
CA TYR A 115 -5.63 13.55 -1.05
C TYR A 115 -4.70 14.61 -0.46
N LYS A 116 -5.22 15.46 0.42
CA LYS A 116 -4.41 16.43 1.16
C LYS A 116 -3.39 15.74 2.07
N SER A 117 -3.81 14.70 2.77
CA SER A 117 -2.92 13.88 3.63
C SER A 117 -1.79 13.24 2.80
N LYS A 118 -2.13 12.50 1.73
CA LYS A 118 -1.15 11.85 0.84
C LYS A 118 -0.12 12.84 0.31
N LYS A 119 -0.54 14.03 -0.15
CA LYS A 119 0.36 15.06 -0.70
C LYS A 119 1.36 15.61 0.31
N ASN A 120 1.06 15.53 1.60
CA ASN A 120 1.96 15.98 2.66
C ASN A 120 3.00 14.91 3.06
N SER A 121 2.91 13.69 2.52
CA SER A 121 3.91 12.65 2.76
C SER A 121 5.26 13.04 2.17
N LYS A 122 6.34 12.72 2.90
CA LYS A 122 7.71 12.82 2.35
C LYS A 122 7.92 11.90 1.15
N LEU A 123 7.21 10.77 1.09
CA LEU A 123 7.25 9.83 -0.03
C LEU A 123 6.60 10.44 -1.28
N PHE A 124 5.52 11.22 -1.12
CA PHE A 124 4.90 11.89 -2.25
C PHE A 124 5.88 12.80 -2.98
N ASN A 125 6.68 13.58 -2.24
CA ASN A 125 7.68 14.46 -2.86
C ASN A 125 8.72 13.70 -3.71
N GLU A 126 9.02 12.45 -3.37
CA GLU A 126 10.03 11.63 -4.04
C GLU A 126 9.44 10.75 -5.17
N PHE A 127 8.17 10.37 -5.06
CA PHE A 127 7.50 9.38 -5.92
C PHE A 127 6.20 9.90 -6.57
N ASP A 128 6.00 11.21 -6.62
CA ASP A 128 4.87 11.82 -7.33
C ASP A 128 4.91 11.46 -8.82
N HIS A 129 3.80 10.88 -9.30
CA HIS A 129 3.65 10.40 -10.68
C HIS A 129 3.09 11.44 -11.64
N SER A 130 2.83 12.66 -11.17
CA SER A 130 2.30 13.76 -11.99
C SER A 130 3.39 14.59 -12.69
N LYS A 131 4.66 14.21 -12.53
CA LYS A 131 5.84 14.85 -13.15
C LYS A 131 6.45 13.96 -14.20
#